data_AF-Q2CK51-F1
#
_entry.id   AF-Q2CK51-F1
#
_cell.length_a   1.000
_cell.length_b   1.000
_cell.length_c   1.000
_cell.angle_alpha   90.00
_cell.angle_beta   90.00
_cell.angle_gamma   90.00
#
_symmetry.space_group_name_H-M   'P 1'
#
loop_
_entity.id
_entity.type
_entity.pdbx_description
1 polymer ?
#
loop_
_entity_poly.entity_id
_entity_poly.type
_entity_poly.pdbx_seq_one_letter_code
_entity_poly.pdbx_strand_id
1 'polypeptide(L)'
;MLFMIPYFAWVREPRPAVRKGGMRVALADLATSLRGLRGRDSLKGFLLSSMFYRDALNALYGFGGVYAVLVLDWSLTQIAIFGIVGAVTAGVATWIGGRLDARFGPRPVIVGCILILTGVCVVIVAMTREQLFGVALPPGSGLPDVLFYICGAAIGGAGGAIYAASRSMMVRHAHPDRPTEAFGLFALSGKATSFLAPAMIGAFTALTESPRLGIAPVILLFLMGLILLVFVNKDGDRAEWSVPSQSLA
;
A
#
# COMPACT_ATOMS: atom_id res chain seq x y z
N MET A 1 -15.08 8.57 -22.27
CA MET A 1 -16.32 9.33 -22.00
C MET A 1 -17.56 8.71 -22.67
N LEU A 2 -17.46 8.12 -23.86
CA LEU A 2 -18.59 7.43 -24.52
C LEU A 2 -19.22 6.29 -23.69
N PHE A 3 -18.40 5.54 -22.93
CA PHE A 3 -18.86 4.44 -22.05
C PHE A 3 -19.55 4.88 -20.75
N MET A 4 -19.58 6.17 -20.41
CA MET A 4 -20.31 6.69 -19.22
C MET A 4 -21.76 7.04 -19.52
N ILE A 5 -22.15 7.15 -20.80
CA ILE A 5 -23.49 7.57 -21.23
C ILE A 5 -24.60 6.58 -20.78
N PRO A 6 -24.44 5.25 -20.93
CA PRO A 6 -25.48 4.31 -20.49
C PRO A 6 -25.68 4.35 -18.96
N TYR A 7 -24.60 4.56 -18.21
CA TYR A 7 -24.63 4.62 -16.76
C TYR A 7 -25.44 5.82 -16.27
N PHE A 8 -25.20 7.04 -16.80
CA PHE A 8 -25.97 8.23 -16.41
C PHE A 8 -27.43 8.20 -16.90
N ALA A 9 -27.71 7.51 -18.00
CA ALA A 9 -29.07 7.37 -18.50
C ALA A 9 -29.93 6.45 -17.63
N TRP A 10 -29.35 5.38 -17.06
CA TRP A 10 -30.08 4.36 -16.30
C TRP A 10 -29.99 4.49 -14.78
N VAL A 11 -28.91 5.06 -14.24
CA VAL A 11 -28.73 5.21 -12.78
C VAL A 11 -29.26 6.56 -12.34
N ARG A 12 -30.49 6.56 -11.80
CA ARG A 12 -31.03 7.70 -11.05
C ARG A 12 -30.44 7.71 -9.65
N GLU A 13 -29.38 8.47 -9.44
CA GLU A 13 -28.85 8.68 -8.09
C GLU A 13 -29.88 9.48 -7.24
N PRO A 14 -30.19 9.03 -6.01
CA PRO A 14 -30.85 9.89 -5.03
C PRO A 14 -30.01 11.14 -4.89
N ARG A 15 -30.60 12.34 -5.08
CA ARG A 15 -29.88 13.60 -4.92
C ARG A 15 -29.14 13.56 -3.58
N PRO A 16 -27.80 13.58 -3.55
CA PRO A 16 -27.10 13.73 -2.30
C PRO A 16 -27.62 15.01 -1.67
N ALA A 17 -27.94 15.00 -0.37
CA ALA A 17 -28.11 16.23 0.36
C ALA A 17 -26.76 16.95 0.33
N VAL A 18 -26.51 17.74 -0.71
CA VAL A 18 -25.30 18.55 -0.84
C VAL A 18 -25.39 19.59 0.25
N ARG A 19 -24.86 19.26 1.42
CA ARG A 19 -24.63 20.23 2.48
C ARG A 19 -23.69 21.27 1.88
N LYS A 20 -24.17 22.50 1.70
CA LYS A 20 -23.33 23.64 1.31
C LYS A 20 -22.34 23.91 2.44
N GLY A 21 -21.24 23.17 2.45
CA GLY A 21 -20.16 23.30 3.42
C GLY A 21 -18.96 23.97 2.77
N GLY A 22 -18.58 25.15 3.26
CA GLY A 22 -17.31 25.76 2.88
C GLY A 22 -16.12 25.01 3.48
N MET A 23 -14.88 25.38 3.08
CA MET A 23 -13.63 24.78 3.58
C MET A 23 -13.60 24.66 5.12
N ARG A 24 -14.12 25.66 5.85
CA ARG A 24 -14.20 25.63 7.32
C ARG A 24 -15.09 24.51 7.87
N VAL A 25 -16.21 24.21 7.21
CA VAL A 25 -17.12 23.14 7.64
C VAL A 25 -16.47 21.78 7.38
N ALA A 26 -15.83 21.61 6.22
CA ALA A 26 -15.07 20.40 5.91
C ALA A 26 -13.91 20.16 6.89
N LEU A 27 -13.17 21.21 7.28
CA LEU A 27 -12.11 21.12 8.29
C LEU A 27 -12.65 20.82 9.69
N ALA A 28 -13.80 21.39 10.07
CA ALA A 28 -14.45 21.10 11.34
C ALA A 28 -14.97 19.65 11.40
N ASP A 29 -15.57 19.16 10.32
CA ASP A 29 -16.04 17.77 10.19
C ASP A 29 -14.84 16.81 10.22
N LEU A 30 -13.73 17.14 9.55
CA LEU A 30 -12.50 16.36 9.60
C LEU A 30 -11.91 16.32 11.02
N ALA A 31 -11.86 17.47 11.71
CA ALA A 31 -11.38 17.54 13.09
C ALA A 31 -12.27 16.72 14.04
N THR A 32 -13.59 16.71 13.81
CA THR A 32 -14.55 15.92 14.58
C THR A 32 -14.35 14.42 14.30
N SER A 33 -14.13 14.04 13.05
CA SER A 33 -13.84 12.66 12.64
C SER A 33 -12.53 12.16 13.25
N LEU A 34 -11.48 12.98 13.21
CA LEU A 34 -10.18 12.71 13.86
C LEU A 34 -10.32 12.58 15.38
N ARG A 35 -11.16 13.39 16.02
CA ARG A 35 -11.47 13.25 17.45
C ARG A 35 -12.28 11.99 17.72
N GLY A 36 -13.19 11.59 16.83
CA GLY A 36 -13.94 10.34 16.90
C GLY A 36 -13.07 9.08 16.79
N LEU A 37 -11.83 9.21 16.29
CA LEU A 37 -10.83 8.14 16.38
C LEU A 37 -10.31 7.93 17.81
N ARG A 38 -10.41 8.93 18.72
CA ARG A 38 -10.04 8.79 20.14
C ARG A 38 -11.01 7.83 20.83
N GLY A 39 -10.64 6.55 20.84
CA GLY A 39 -11.42 5.42 21.38
C GLY A 39 -11.32 4.16 20.51
N ARG A 40 -10.97 4.32 19.22
CA ARG A 40 -10.88 3.22 18.25
C ARG A 40 -9.44 2.88 17.93
N ASP A 41 -8.75 2.24 18.87
CA ASP A 41 -7.31 2.01 18.77
C ASP A 41 -6.93 1.07 17.61
N SER A 42 -7.82 0.10 17.27
CA SER A 42 -7.65 -0.75 16.08
C SER A 42 -7.69 0.05 14.78
N LEU A 43 -8.68 0.93 14.60
CA LEU A 43 -8.79 1.78 13.41
C LEU A 43 -7.62 2.76 13.32
N LYS A 44 -7.20 3.39 14.43
CA LYS A 44 -6.00 4.25 14.44
C LYS A 44 -4.75 3.48 14.01
N GLY A 45 -4.51 2.31 14.60
CA GLY A 45 -3.37 1.46 14.28
C GLY A 45 -3.37 1.05 12.81
N PHE A 46 -4.55 0.73 12.25
CA PHE A 46 -4.68 0.40 10.84
C PHE A 46 -4.40 1.59 9.93
N LEU A 47 -5.02 2.74 10.19
CA LEU A 47 -4.78 3.95 9.40
C LEU A 47 -3.29 4.27 9.39
N LEU A 48 -2.65 4.29 10.55
CA LEU A 48 -1.24 4.62 10.68
C LEU A 48 -0.33 3.56 10.04
N SER A 49 -0.61 2.27 10.21
CA SER A 49 0.09 1.20 9.49
C SER A 49 -0.02 1.41 7.97
N SER A 50 -1.24 1.71 7.48
CA SER A 50 -1.51 1.94 6.07
C SER A 50 -0.81 3.16 5.49
N MET A 51 -0.56 4.18 6.31
CA MET A 51 0.24 5.34 5.92
C MET A 51 1.66 4.92 5.54
N PHE A 52 2.30 4.11 6.39
CA PHE A 52 3.69 3.71 6.18
C PHE A 52 3.86 2.71 5.04
N TYR A 53 3.10 1.61 5.01
CA TYR A 53 3.31 0.60 3.96
C TYR A 53 2.86 1.08 2.57
N ARG A 54 1.84 1.95 2.47
CA ARG A 54 1.41 2.51 1.17
C ARG A 54 2.43 3.53 0.65
N ASP A 55 3.01 4.33 1.55
CA ASP A 55 4.07 5.26 1.19
C ASP A 55 5.34 4.51 0.75
N ALA A 56 5.78 3.50 1.51
CA ALA A 56 6.89 2.62 1.16
C ALA A 56 6.68 1.96 -0.22
N LEU A 57 5.48 1.44 -0.48
CA LEU A 57 5.15 0.82 -1.76
C LEU A 57 5.15 1.82 -2.93
N ASN A 58 4.61 3.03 -2.71
CA ASN A 58 4.64 4.09 -3.74
C ASN A 58 6.07 4.53 -4.06
N ALA A 59 6.91 4.67 -3.03
CA ALA A 59 8.34 4.89 -3.21
C ALA A 59 8.99 3.76 -4.00
N LEU A 60 8.68 2.50 -3.71
CA LEU A 60 9.23 1.35 -4.42
C LEU A 60 8.83 1.33 -5.90
N TYR A 61 7.61 1.75 -6.25
CA TYR A 61 7.19 1.91 -7.63
C TYR A 61 7.93 3.03 -8.35
N GLY A 62 8.15 4.17 -7.69
CA GLY A 62 8.91 5.28 -8.27
C GLY A 62 10.39 4.96 -8.43
N PHE A 63 11.02 4.41 -7.39
CA PHE A 63 12.44 4.11 -7.36
C PHE A 63 12.81 2.83 -8.12
N GLY A 64 11.90 1.87 -8.27
CA GLY A 64 12.18 0.63 -9.00
C GLY A 64 12.63 0.89 -10.44
N GLY A 65 11.98 1.83 -11.12
CA GLY A 65 12.37 2.26 -12.48
C GLY A 65 13.71 2.99 -12.51
N VAL A 66 13.95 3.89 -11.54
CA VAL A 66 15.22 4.63 -11.41
C VAL A 66 16.38 3.67 -11.14
N TYR A 67 16.18 2.67 -10.28
CA TYR A 67 17.19 1.65 -9.97
C TYR A 67 17.54 0.79 -11.19
N ALA A 68 16.53 0.40 -11.97
CA ALA A 68 16.75 -0.37 -13.20
C ALA A 68 17.64 0.37 -14.21
N VAL A 69 17.48 1.69 -14.34
CA VAL A 69 18.32 2.50 -15.22
C VAL A 69 19.70 2.74 -14.61
N LEU A 70 19.75 3.26 -13.38
CA LEU A 70 21.00 3.76 -12.79
C LEU A 70 21.94 2.66 -12.31
N VAL A 71 21.41 1.50 -11.89
CA VAL A 71 22.21 0.43 -11.25
C VAL A 71 22.34 -0.80 -12.15
N LEU A 72 21.27 -1.16 -12.87
CA LEU A 72 21.27 -2.32 -13.77
C LEU A 72 21.54 -1.95 -15.24
N ASP A 73 21.54 -0.66 -15.58
CA ASP A 73 21.82 -0.15 -16.92
C ASP A 73 20.87 -0.77 -17.97
N TRP A 74 19.59 -0.89 -17.58
CA TRP A 74 18.56 -1.46 -18.42
C TRP A 74 18.15 -0.54 -19.55
N SER A 75 17.94 -1.14 -20.71
CA SER A 75 17.30 -0.49 -21.86
C SER A 75 15.83 -0.18 -21.58
N LEU A 76 15.28 0.80 -22.30
CA LEU A 76 13.85 1.15 -22.22
C LEU A 76 12.93 -0.06 -22.45
N THR A 77 13.31 -0.96 -23.36
CA THR A 77 12.55 -2.19 -23.65
C THR A 77 12.48 -3.12 -22.43
N GLN A 78 13.57 -3.30 -21.68
CA GLN A 78 13.58 -4.12 -20.47
C GLN A 78 12.69 -3.51 -19.37
N ILE A 79 12.74 -2.19 -19.20
CA ILE A 79 11.89 -1.48 -18.24
C ILE A 79 10.40 -1.63 -18.63
N ALA A 80 10.08 -1.56 -19.92
CA ALA A 80 8.72 -1.77 -20.40
C ALA A 80 8.23 -3.21 -20.13
N ILE A 81 9.06 -4.22 -20.41
CA ILE A 81 8.74 -5.64 -20.11
C ILE A 81 8.53 -5.80 -18.60
N PHE A 82 9.37 -5.19 -17.77
CA PHE A 82 9.25 -5.22 -16.31
C PHE A 82 7.93 -4.66 -15.82
N GLY A 83 7.50 -3.52 -16.38
CA GLY A 83 6.20 -2.92 -16.07
C GLY A 83 5.03 -3.83 -16.47
N ILE A 84 5.10 -4.48 -17.63
CA ILE A 84 4.06 -5.42 -18.09
C ILE A 84 4.00 -6.65 -17.17
N VAL A 85 5.15 -7.27 -16.87
CA VAL A 85 5.23 -8.41 -15.95
C VAL A 85 4.65 -8.04 -14.59
N GLY A 86 5.04 -6.89 -14.05
CA GLY A 86 4.51 -6.37 -12.79
C GLY A 86 3.00 -6.13 -12.81
N ALA A 87 2.44 -5.62 -13.91
CA ALA A 87 1.00 -5.40 -14.05
C ALA A 87 0.21 -6.72 -14.14
N VAL A 88 0.73 -7.69 -14.90
CA VAL A 88 0.11 -9.02 -15.03
C VAL A 88 0.15 -9.75 -13.69
N THR A 89 1.30 -9.75 -13.02
CA THR A 89 1.43 -10.38 -11.70
C THR A 89 0.60 -9.66 -10.64
N ALA A 90 0.47 -8.32 -10.71
CA ALA A 90 -0.45 -7.56 -9.88
C ALA A 90 -1.89 -8.04 -10.04
N GLY A 91 -2.36 -8.22 -11.28
CA GLY A 91 -3.71 -8.73 -11.56
C GLY A 91 -3.95 -10.12 -10.95
N VAL A 92 -3.04 -11.06 -11.22
CA VAL A 92 -3.13 -12.45 -10.74
C VAL A 92 -3.04 -12.51 -9.22
N ALA A 93 -2.04 -11.87 -8.62
CA ALA A 93 -1.83 -11.89 -7.18
C ALA A 93 -2.93 -11.13 -6.43
N THR A 94 -3.51 -10.06 -7.01
CA THR A 94 -4.67 -9.38 -6.42
C THR A 94 -5.88 -10.32 -6.37
N TRP A 95 -6.10 -11.10 -7.42
CA TRP A 95 -7.18 -12.09 -7.45
C TRP A 95 -6.96 -13.21 -6.42
N ILE A 96 -5.75 -13.74 -6.32
CA ILE A 96 -5.37 -14.74 -5.30
C ILE A 96 -5.49 -14.12 -3.89
N GLY A 97 -4.97 -12.91 -3.70
CA GLY A 97 -5.02 -12.17 -2.44
C GLY A 97 -6.45 -11.89 -1.99
N GLY A 98 -7.36 -11.57 -2.91
CA GLY A 98 -8.79 -11.41 -2.61
C GLY A 98 -9.45 -12.72 -2.14
N ARG A 99 -9.08 -13.86 -2.74
CA ARG A 99 -9.53 -15.18 -2.27
C ARG A 99 -8.99 -15.52 -0.88
N LEU A 100 -7.72 -15.20 -0.62
CA LEU A 100 -7.10 -15.39 0.69
C LEU A 100 -7.72 -14.47 1.75
N ASP A 101 -8.04 -13.22 1.39
CA ASP A 101 -8.71 -12.26 2.26
C ASP A 101 -10.12 -12.76 2.66
N ALA A 102 -10.88 -13.30 1.71
CA ALA A 102 -12.17 -13.90 1.99
C ALA A 102 -12.09 -15.10 2.97
N ARG A 103 -11.01 -15.90 2.92
CA ARG A 103 -10.86 -17.12 3.72
C ARG A 103 -10.19 -16.91 5.08
N PHE A 104 -9.13 -16.11 5.13
CA PHE A 104 -8.27 -15.92 6.30
C PHE A 104 -8.44 -14.53 6.95
N GLY A 105 -9.16 -13.62 6.29
CA GLY A 105 -9.26 -12.22 6.66
C GLY A 105 -8.12 -11.37 6.07
N PRO A 106 -8.26 -10.03 6.12
CA PRO A 106 -7.37 -9.11 5.42
C PRO A 106 -6.05 -8.94 6.15
N ARG A 107 -6.02 -9.07 7.49
CA ARG A 107 -4.80 -8.85 8.28
C ARG A 107 -3.67 -9.81 7.90
N PRO A 108 -3.87 -11.15 7.84
CA PRO A 108 -2.81 -12.07 7.39
C PRO A 108 -2.32 -11.80 5.96
N VAL A 109 -3.22 -11.39 5.07
CA VAL A 109 -2.86 -11.06 3.67
C VAL A 109 -1.97 -9.82 3.63
N ILE A 110 -2.33 -8.76 4.37
CA ILE A 110 -1.52 -7.54 4.47
C ILE A 110 -0.15 -7.87 5.07
N VAL A 111 -0.10 -8.65 6.16
CA VAL A 111 1.17 -9.09 6.77
C VAL A 111 2.03 -9.85 5.77
N GLY A 112 1.48 -10.84 5.08
CA GLY A 112 2.20 -11.61 4.07
C GLY A 112 2.76 -10.74 2.94
N CYS A 113 1.96 -9.77 2.45
CA CYS A 113 2.41 -8.84 1.43
C CYS A 113 3.55 -7.94 1.94
N ILE A 114 3.44 -7.40 3.16
CA ILE A 114 4.51 -6.58 3.76
C ILE A 114 5.79 -7.40 3.92
N LEU A 115 5.71 -8.65 4.36
CA LEU A 115 6.88 -9.52 4.50
C LEU A 115 7.54 -9.82 3.14
N ILE A 116 6.74 -10.10 2.10
CA ILE A 116 7.25 -10.29 0.74
C ILE A 116 7.95 -9.02 0.25
N LEU A 117 7.31 -7.86 0.39
CA LEU A 117 7.86 -6.57 -0.04
C LEU A 117 9.14 -6.21 0.72
N THR A 118 9.17 -6.46 2.03
CA THR A 118 10.36 -6.28 2.87
C THR A 118 11.50 -7.18 2.39
N GLY A 119 11.21 -8.46 2.13
CA GLY A 119 12.17 -9.40 1.58
C GLY A 119 12.73 -8.96 0.23
N VAL A 120 11.86 -8.44 -0.66
CA VAL A 120 12.30 -7.87 -1.95
C VAL A 120 13.22 -6.67 -1.74
N CYS A 121 12.89 -5.74 -0.84
CA CYS A 121 13.77 -4.61 -0.52
C CYS A 121 15.13 -5.07 0.04
N VAL A 122 15.16 -6.10 0.89
CA VAL A 122 16.41 -6.69 1.39
C VAL A 122 17.21 -7.31 0.24
N VAL A 123 16.58 -8.04 -0.68
CA VAL A 123 17.25 -8.61 -1.86
C VAL A 123 17.83 -7.50 -2.74
N ILE A 124 17.05 -6.44 -3.03
CA ILE A 124 17.52 -5.31 -3.85
C ILE A 124 18.71 -4.62 -3.17
N VAL A 125 18.66 -4.38 -1.86
CA VAL A 125 19.77 -3.77 -1.12
C VAL A 125 20.96 -4.73 -1.01
N ALA A 126 20.77 -6.04 -0.94
CA ALA A 126 21.84 -7.04 -0.85
C ALA A 126 22.47 -7.42 -2.22
N MET A 127 21.97 -6.82 -3.30
CA MET A 127 22.33 -7.21 -4.67
C MET A 127 23.00 -6.07 -5.45
N THR A 128 24.01 -6.45 -6.24
CA THR A 128 24.83 -5.61 -7.11
C THR A 128 25.04 -6.30 -8.45
N ARG A 129 25.34 -5.54 -9.51
CA ARG A 129 25.59 -6.08 -10.86
C ARG A 129 26.69 -7.16 -10.89
N GLU A 130 27.68 -7.02 -10.02
CA GLU A 130 28.82 -7.93 -9.93
C GLU A 130 28.79 -8.84 -8.70
N GLN A 131 27.83 -8.66 -7.77
CA GLN A 131 27.78 -9.41 -6.52
C GLN A 131 26.35 -9.62 -6.02
N LEU A 132 26.00 -10.86 -5.69
CA LEU A 132 24.76 -11.22 -5.00
C LEU A 132 25.11 -11.69 -3.60
N PHE A 133 24.59 -11.02 -2.57
CA PHE A 133 24.85 -11.36 -1.16
C PHE A 133 26.35 -11.49 -0.81
N GLY A 134 27.21 -10.69 -1.46
CA GLY A 134 28.66 -10.71 -1.25
C GLY A 134 29.42 -11.79 -2.03
N VAL A 135 28.74 -12.60 -2.84
CA VAL A 135 29.37 -13.56 -3.76
C VAL A 135 29.53 -12.90 -5.13
N ALA A 136 30.76 -12.86 -5.65
CA ALA A 136 31.06 -12.32 -6.98
C ALA A 136 30.38 -13.15 -8.08
N LEU A 137 29.66 -12.48 -8.98
CA LEU A 137 29.07 -13.10 -10.15
C LEU A 137 30.01 -13.00 -11.36
N PRO A 138 29.98 -14.00 -12.26
CA PRO A 138 30.68 -13.91 -13.52
C PRO A 138 30.27 -12.63 -14.29
N PRO A 139 31.24 -11.88 -14.87
CA PRO A 139 30.94 -10.73 -15.72
C PRO A 139 29.98 -11.13 -16.83
N GLY A 140 28.84 -10.42 -16.96
CA GLY A 140 27.83 -10.69 -17.98
C GLY A 140 26.77 -11.74 -17.62
N SER A 141 26.69 -12.20 -16.36
CA SER A 141 25.59 -13.08 -15.94
C SER A 141 24.24 -12.33 -16.02
N GLY A 142 23.22 -12.94 -16.63
CA GLY A 142 21.84 -12.41 -16.64
C GLY A 142 21.05 -12.69 -15.35
N LEU A 143 21.69 -13.33 -14.37
CA LEU A 143 21.08 -13.64 -13.07
C LEU A 143 20.56 -12.40 -12.35
N PRO A 144 21.26 -11.24 -12.35
CA PRO A 144 20.75 -10.04 -11.73
C PRO A 144 19.47 -9.52 -12.38
N ASP A 145 19.39 -9.62 -13.71
CA ASP A 145 18.22 -9.14 -14.43
C ASP A 145 17.01 -10.01 -14.13
N VAL A 146 17.17 -11.34 -14.16
CA VAL A 146 16.11 -12.29 -13.83
C VAL A 146 15.62 -12.11 -12.39
N LEU A 147 16.54 -11.94 -11.42
CA LEU A 147 16.16 -11.67 -10.04
C LEU A 147 15.38 -10.36 -9.91
N PHE A 148 15.79 -9.31 -10.63
CA PHE A 148 15.07 -8.04 -10.60
C PHE A 148 13.69 -8.17 -11.24
N TYR A 149 13.52 -8.94 -12.32
CA TYR A 149 12.19 -9.27 -12.86
C TYR A 149 11.31 -10.03 -11.85
N ILE A 150 11.88 -11.00 -11.12
CA ILE A 150 11.17 -11.71 -10.05
C ILE A 150 10.78 -10.75 -8.93
N CYS A 151 11.68 -9.84 -8.54
CA CYS A 151 11.39 -8.80 -7.57
C CYS A 151 10.27 -7.88 -8.05
N GLY A 152 10.29 -7.44 -9.31
CA GLY A 152 9.22 -6.65 -9.93
C GLY A 152 7.88 -7.37 -9.94
N ALA A 153 7.89 -8.65 -10.29
CA ALA A 153 6.70 -9.50 -10.25
C ALA A 153 6.13 -9.59 -8.83
N ALA A 154 6.99 -9.76 -7.82
CA ALA A 154 6.61 -9.79 -6.41
C ALA A 154 6.12 -8.43 -5.91
N ILE A 155 6.75 -7.33 -6.31
CA ILE A 155 6.33 -5.96 -5.95
C ILE A 155 4.96 -5.65 -6.51
N GLY A 156 4.75 -5.87 -7.82
CA GLY A 156 3.45 -5.70 -8.46
C GLY A 156 2.39 -6.61 -7.85
N GLY A 157 2.74 -7.88 -7.64
CA GLY A 157 1.86 -8.89 -7.08
C GLY A 157 1.39 -8.57 -5.65
N ALA A 158 2.34 -8.46 -4.73
CA ALA A 158 2.07 -8.12 -3.33
C ALA A 158 1.48 -6.72 -3.18
N GLY A 159 1.91 -5.77 -4.02
CA GLY A 159 1.40 -4.42 -4.06
C GLY A 159 -0.08 -4.34 -4.47
N GLY A 160 -0.51 -5.11 -5.46
CA GLY A 160 -1.92 -5.22 -5.83
C GLY A 160 -2.76 -5.86 -4.71
N ALA A 161 -2.28 -6.98 -4.18
CA ALA A 161 -2.96 -7.72 -3.10
C ALA A 161 -3.10 -6.90 -1.81
N ILE A 162 -2.06 -6.16 -1.40
CA ILE A 162 -2.11 -5.31 -0.20
C ILE A 162 -3.11 -4.16 -0.38
N TYR A 163 -3.23 -3.57 -1.57
CA TYR A 163 -4.22 -2.52 -1.83
C TYR A 163 -5.66 -3.05 -1.76
N ALA A 164 -5.91 -4.25 -2.28
CA ALA A 164 -7.23 -4.90 -2.18
C ALA A 164 -7.57 -5.27 -0.73
N ALA A 165 -6.66 -5.96 -0.03
CA ALA A 165 -6.86 -6.37 1.35
C ALA A 165 -7.02 -5.17 2.31
N SER A 166 -6.30 -4.06 2.05
CA SER A 166 -6.46 -2.82 2.82
C SER A 166 -7.87 -2.25 2.70
N ARG A 167 -8.45 -2.25 1.50
CA ARG A 167 -9.84 -1.78 1.30
C ARG A 167 -10.82 -2.68 2.05
N SER A 168 -10.65 -3.99 1.96
CA SER A 168 -11.46 -4.96 2.72
C SER A 168 -11.35 -4.75 4.23
N MET A 169 -10.14 -4.52 4.74
CA MET A 169 -9.94 -4.22 6.17
C MET A 169 -10.61 -2.91 6.60
N MET A 170 -10.60 -1.91 5.73
CA MET A 170 -11.31 -0.65 5.97
C MET A 170 -12.83 -0.86 6.04
N VAL A 171 -13.40 -1.70 5.17
CA VAL A 171 -14.84 -2.07 5.27
C VAL A 171 -15.15 -2.73 6.62
N ARG A 172 -14.23 -3.50 7.20
CA ARG A 172 -14.41 -4.11 8.53
C ARG A 172 -14.41 -3.09 9.67
N HIS A 173 -13.72 -1.97 9.51
CA HIS A 173 -13.68 -0.89 10.50
C HIS A 173 -14.67 0.25 10.22
N ALA A 174 -15.24 0.33 9.02
CA ALA A 174 -16.21 1.38 8.69
C ALA A 174 -17.52 1.15 9.45
N HIS A 175 -18.03 2.18 10.11
CA HIS A 175 -19.35 2.14 10.73
C HIS A 175 -20.43 2.15 9.62
N PRO A 176 -21.47 1.29 9.67
CA PRO A 176 -22.48 1.20 8.62
C PRO A 176 -23.20 2.54 8.34
N ASP A 177 -23.43 3.34 9.38
CA ASP A 177 -24.11 4.64 9.26
C ASP A 177 -23.22 5.77 8.72
N ARG A 178 -21.88 5.60 8.75
CA ARG A 178 -20.92 6.65 8.36
C ARG A 178 -19.74 6.09 7.53
N PRO A 179 -20.00 5.36 6.43
CA PRO A 179 -18.92 4.76 5.63
C PRO A 179 -18.05 5.81 4.95
N THR A 180 -18.65 6.91 4.48
CA THR A 180 -17.96 7.99 3.77
C THR A 180 -16.90 8.69 4.64
N GLU A 181 -17.18 8.89 5.93
CA GLU A 181 -16.25 9.49 6.87
C GLU A 181 -15.00 8.61 7.05
N ALA A 182 -15.23 7.31 7.26
CA ALA A 182 -14.18 6.33 7.49
C ALA A 182 -13.28 6.14 6.24
N PHE A 183 -13.88 6.05 5.05
CA PHE A 183 -13.13 6.00 3.79
C PHE A 183 -12.44 7.32 3.44
N GLY A 184 -13.01 8.46 3.82
CA GLY A 184 -12.38 9.77 3.71
C GLY A 184 -11.09 9.87 4.54
N LEU A 185 -11.13 9.42 5.79
CA LEU A 185 -9.95 9.31 6.65
C LEU A 185 -8.91 8.35 6.08
N PHE A 186 -9.33 7.21 5.51
CA PHE A 186 -8.43 6.25 4.86
C PHE A 186 -7.77 6.81 3.57
N ALA A 187 -8.48 7.64 2.83
CA ALA A 187 -7.93 8.32 1.66
C ALA A 187 -6.93 9.41 2.06
N LEU A 188 -7.27 10.22 3.07
CA LEU A 188 -6.41 11.29 3.59
C LEU A 188 -5.13 10.74 4.20
N SER A 189 -5.24 9.73 5.07
CA SER A 189 -4.10 9.08 5.71
C SER A 189 -3.10 8.58 4.67
N GLY A 190 -3.55 7.84 3.65
CA GLY A 190 -2.68 7.35 2.58
C GLY A 190 -1.96 8.42 1.76
N LYS A 191 -2.34 9.70 1.88
CA LYS A 191 -1.65 10.85 1.28
C LYS A 191 -0.81 11.64 2.29
N ALA A 192 -1.15 11.59 3.57
CA ALA A 192 -0.50 12.38 4.61
C ALA A 192 0.99 12.04 4.80
N THR A 193 1.42 10.82 4.49
CA THR A 193 2.84 10.41 4.55
C THR A 193 3.50 10.28 3.18
N SER A 194 2.84 10.60 2.05
CA SER A 194 3.36 10.24 0.72
C SER A 194 4.68 10.91 0.30
N PHE A 195 5.19 11.82 1.12
CA PHE A 195 6.47 12.50 0.93
C PHE A 195 7.59 11.92 1.80
N LEU A 196 7.26 11.10 2.81
CA LEU A 196 8.21 10.62 3.80
C LEU A 196 9.18 9.63 3.16
N ALA A 197 8.69 8.63 2.43
CA ALA A 197 9.54 7.65 1.76
C ALA A 197 10.45 8.30 0.69
N PRO A 198 9.95 9.12 -0.25
CA PRO A 198 10.82 9.81 -1.20
C PRO A 198 11.86 10.71 -0.53
N ALA A 199 11.49 11.43 0.54
CA ALA A 199 12.42 12.26 1.29
C ALA A 199 13.51 11.45 1.98
N MET A 200 13.15 10.33 2.62
CA MET A 200 14.12 9.44 3.26
C MET A 200 15.06 8.81 2.24
N ILE A 201 14.54 8.35 1.09
CA ILE A 201 15.37 7.79 0.04
C ILE A 201 16.33 8.85 -0.52
N GLY A 202 15.84 10.06 -0.78
CA GLY A 202 16.66 11.17 -1.24
C GLY A 202 17.79 11.51 -0.27
N ALA A 203 17.48 11.63 1.02
CA ALA A 203 18.46 11.89 2.08
C ALA A 203 19.49 10.77 2.20
N PHE A 204 19.07 9.50 2.23
CA PHE A 204 19.99 8.36 2.30
C PHE A 204 20.84 8.24 1.04
N THR A 205 20.28 8.48 -0.14
CA THR A 205 21.03 8.45 -1.41
C THR A 205 22.09 9.54 -1.43
N ALA A 206 21.77 10.75 -0.94
CA ALA A 206 22.72 11.85 -0.83
C ALA A 206 23.84 11.57 0.20
N LEU A 207 23.51 10.93 1.32
CA LEU A 207 24.48 10.60 2.37
C LEU A 207 25.39 9.42 2.01
N THR A 208 24.86 8.42 1.32
CA THR A 208 25.60 7.19 0.97
C THR A 208 26.25 7.25 -0.40
N GLU A 209 25.95 8.30 -1.18
CA GLU A 209 26.32 8.46 -2.60
C GLU A 209 25.96 7.25 -3.47
N SER A 210 25.00 6.43 -3.01
CA SER A 210 24.63 5.17 -3.63
C SER A 210 23.11 5.02 -3.75
N PRO A 211 22.56 5.01 -4.99
CA PRO A 211 21.14 4.75 -5.23
C PRO A 211 20.65 3.42 -4.64
N ARG A 212 21.55 2.46 -4.45
CA ARG A 212 21.27 1.16 -3.85
C ARG A 212 20.96 1.25 -2.37
N LEU A 213 21.79 1.96 -1.61
CA LEU A 213 21.56 2.15 -0.17
C LEU A 213 20.42 3.13 0.10
N GLY A 214 20.04 3.95 -0.88
CA GLY A 214 18.84 4.79 -0.85
C GLY A 214 17.55 4.01 -0.54
N ILE A 215 17.44 2.74 -0.92
CA ILE A 215 16.22 1.93 -0.71
C ILE A 215 16.14 1.37 0.73
N ALA A 216 17.25 1.33 1.48
CA ALA A 216 17.28 0.84 2.86
C ALA A 216 16.21 1.44 3.81
N PRO A 217 15.96 2.77 3.83
CA PRO A 217 14.90 3.34 4.65
C PRO A 217 13.48 2.84 4.31
N VAL A 218 13.23 2.34 3.08
CA VAL A 218 11.94 1.74 2.71
C VAL A 218 11.67 0.47 3.52
N ILE A 219 12.71 -0.30 3.84
CA ILE A 219 12.63 -1.47 4.72
C ILE A 219 12.12 -1.04 6.10
N LEU A 220 12.66 0.06 6.65
CA LEU A 220 12.23 0.58 7.94
C LEU A 220 10.75 1.00 7.92
N LEU A 221 10.28 1.62 6.83
CA LEU A 221 8.88 2.00 6.68
C LEU A 221 7.95 0.78 6.62
N PHE A 222 8.33 -0.29 5.90
CA PHE A 222 7.57 -1.53 5.91
C PHE A 222 7.55 -2.19 7.30
N LEU A 223 8.67 -2.22 8.01
CA LEU A 223 8.76 -2.76 9.37
C LEU A 223 7.93 -1.94 10.37
N MET A 224 7.97 -0.61 10.29
CA MET A 224 7.09 0.24 11.10
C MET A 224 5.62 -0.05 10.78
N GLY A 225 5.26 -0.11 9.49
CA GLY A 225 3.92 -0.51 9.05
C GLY A 225 3.50 -1.87 9.64
N LEU A 226 4.39 -2.84 9.68
CA LEU A 226 4.15 -4.17 10.23
C LEU A 226 3.96 -4.14 11.76
N ILE A 227 4.84 -3.46 12.50
CA ILE A 227 4.76 -3.32 13.96
C ILE A 227 3.43 -2.68 14.36
N LEU A 228 3.04 -1.60 13.66
CA LEU A 228 1.76 -0.93 13.89
C LEU A 228 0.56 -1.81 13.57
N LEU A 229 0.68 -2.71 12.58
CA LEU A 229 -0.37 -3.66 12.21
C LEU A 229 -0.58 -4.75 13.27
N VAL A 230 0.42 -5.02 14.12
CA VAL A 230 0.29 -6.01 15.20
C VAL A 230 -0.82 -5.59 16.17
N PHE A 231 -0.96 -4.29 16.43
CA PHE A 231 -1.98 -3.71 17.32
C PHE A 231 -3.37 -3.63 16.69
N VAL A 232 -3.54 -4.06 15.43
CA VAL A 232 -4.83 -4.02 14.72
C VAL A 232 -5.57 -5.33 14.89
N ASN A 233 -6.86 -5.23 15.23
CA ASN A 233 -7.75 -6.37 15.32
C ASN A 233 -8.08 -6.93 13.92
N LYS A 234 -7.93 -8.25 13.75
CA LYS A 234 -8.20 -8.97 12.48
C LYS A 234 -9.66 -8.86 12.01
N ASP A 235 -10.59 -8.75 12.94
CA ASP A 235 -12.03 -8.71 12.66
C ASP A 235 -12.54 -7.26 12.57
N GLY A 236 -11.66 -6.29 12.83
CA GLY A 236 -11.99 -4.87 12.94
C GLY A 236 -12.98 -4.61 14.07
N ASP A 237 -13.70 -3.49 13.95
CA ASP A 237 -14.69 -3.10 14.96
C ASP A 237 -16.05 -3.81 14.74
N ARG A 238 -16.12 -4.78 13.80
CA ARG A 238 -17.35 -5.53 13.46
C ARG A 238 -18.07 -6.12 14.68
N ALA A 239 -17.29 -6.59 15.65
CA ALA A 239 -17.83 -7.19 16.86
C ALA A 239 -18.66 -6.19 17.68
N GLU A 240 -18.26 -4.91 17.73
CA GLU A 240 -18.92 -3.89 18.57
C GLU A 240 -20.30 -3.48 18.05
N TRP A 241 -20.49 -3.40 16.73
CA TRP A 241 -21.76 -2.99 16.11
C TRP A 241 -22.64 -4.14 15.61
N SER A 242 -22.14 -5.38 15.65
CA SER A 242 -22.95 -6.58 15.38
C SER A 242 -23.81 -7.03 16.57
N VAL A 243 -23.63 -6.41 17.76
CA VAL A 243 -24.49 -6.65 18.92
C VAL A 243 -25.84 -6.01 18.65
N PRO A 244 -26.95 -6.78 18.59
CA PRO A 244 -28.28 -6.21 18.41
C PRO A 244 -28.58 -5.20 19.53
N SER A 245 -29.16 -4.06 19.17
CA SER A 245 -29.58 -2.96 20.05
C SER A 245 -30.74 -3.31 21.00
N GLN A 246 -30.77 -4.53 21.54
CA GLN A 246 -31.86 -5.06 22.37
C GLN A 246 -31.46 -5.37 23.84
N SER A 247 -30.30 -4.92 24.34
CA SER A 247 -29.95 -5.11 25.77
C SER A 247 -29.85 -3.83 26.61
N LEU A 248 -30.33 -2.69 26.09
CA LEU A 248 -30.40 -1.43 26.84
C LEU A 248 -31.85 -0.95 27.02
N ALA A 249 -32.74 -1.87 27.39
CA ALA A 249 -34.08 -1.55 27.90
C ALA A 249 -34.12 -1.81 29.41
#